data_AF-A0A1I5ICH5-F1
#
_entry.id   AF-A0A1I5ICH5-F1
#
_cell.length_a   1.000
_cell.length_b   1.000
_cell.length_c   1.000
_cell.angle_alpha   90.00
_cell.angle_beta   90.00
_cell.angle_gamma   90.00
#
_symmetry.space_group_name_H-M   'P 1'
#
loop_
_entity.id
_entity.type
_entity.pdbx_description
1 polymer ?
#
loop_
_entity_poly.entity_id
_entity_poly.type
_entity_poly.pdbx_seq_one_letter_code
_entity_poly.pdbx_strand_id
1 'polypeptide(L)'
;MAFLKEIDDEGDTDVCDQEDVAYERRVCVPFPMECPSIFGVSYIELPIRKILTWAAEEYKDSRELLMNIREEFYFGDHPDDYDYLVDSGPVHLLSREELAIRRLALEKDRGAREMRRLGFQREDELGEHQCEEDRGAREAARHSFRKEDEEIRKGKRDCWAEDEMIDREWERFIVERDSWPPERRSEMERAERARLAALDEQLQSRYGKLSDLEFALMEKITRRGEAEAKFASSASS
;
A
#
# COMPACT_ATOMS: atom_id res chain seq x y z
N MET A 1 -57.36 -46.29 -37.91
CA MET A 1 -57.92 -45.25 -38.81
C MET A 1 -57.76 -43.92 -38.11
N ALA A 2 -57.27 -42.94 -38.86
CA ALA A 2 -56.80 -41.63 -38.43
C ALA A 2 -57.82 -40.82 -37.60
N PHE A 3 -57.33 -39.94 -36.75
CA PHE A 3 -57.40 -38.49 -37.00
C PHE A 3 -56.31 -37.76 -36.21
N LEU A 4 -55.43 -37.09 -36.97
CA LEU A 4 -54.50 -36.07 -36.51
C LEU A 4 -55.26 -34.87 -35.94
N LYS A 5 -54.71 -34.24 -34.91
CA LYS A 5 -54.92 -32.81 -34.68
C LYS A 5 -53.60 -32.17 -34.24
N GLU A 6 -53.24 -31.13 -34.97
CA GLU A 6 -52.04 -30.28 -34.87
C GLU A 6 -51.92 -29.71 -33.44
N ILE A 7 -50.74 -29.81 -32.79
CA ILE A 7 -49.67 -28.80 -32.73
C ILE A 7 -50.22 -27.36 -32.73
N ASP A 8 -50.51 -26.84 -31.54
CA ASP A 8 -50.40 -25.41 -31.28
C ASP A 8 -49.06 -25.18 -30.57
N ASP A 9 -48.21 -24.48 -31.33
CA ASP A 9 -46.93 -23.89 -31.00
C ASP A 9 -47.20 -22.59 -30.22
N GLU A 10 -47.29 -22.68 -28.90
CA GLU A 10 -47.15 -21.52 -28.02
C GLU A 10 -45.83 -21.68 -27.29
N GLY A 11 -44.84 -20.93 -27.80
CA GLY A 11 -43.49 -20.85 -27.27
C GLY A 11 -43.50 -20.44 -25.80
N ASP A 12 -43.29 -21.43 -24.95
CA ASP A 12 -42.72 -21.22 -23.62
C ASP A 12 -41.22 -21.00 -23.86
N THR A 13 -40.84 -19.76 -24.18
CA THR A 13 -39.48 -19.30 -23.89
C THR A 13 -39.38 -19.31 -22.37
N ASP A 14 -38.99 -20.47 -21.85
CA ASP A 14 -38.40 -20.66 -20.54
C ASP A 14 -37.20 -19.70 -20.50
N VAL A 15 -37.47 -18.46 -20.09
CA VAL A 15 -36.46 -17.52 -19.68
C VAL A 15 -35.88 -18.18 -18.45
N CYS A 16 -34.85 -18.99 -18.69
CA CYS A 16 -33.90 -19.37 -17.68
C CYS A 16 -33.37 -18.05 -17.14
N ASP A 17 -34.03 -17.53 -16.10
CA ASP A 17 -33.46 -16.64 -15.12
C ASP A 17 -32.28 -17.41 -14.54
N GLN A 18 -31.17 -17.42 -15.30
CA GLN A 18 -29.86 -17.75 -14.78
C GLN A 18 -29.65 -16.70 -13.71
N GLU A 19 -29.93 -17.08 -12.46
CA GLU A 19 -29.45 -16.38 -11.28
C GLU A 19 -28.02 -15.98 -11.61
N ASP A 20 -27.78 -14.67 -11.75
CA ASP A 20 -26.45 -14.11 -11.92
C ASP A 20 -25.61 -14.68 -10.78
N VAL A 21 -24.86 -15.74 -11.06
CA VAL A 21 -23.94 -16.32 -10.09
C VAL A 21 -22.96 -15.19 -9.85
N ALA A 22 -23.09 -14.52 -8.70
CA ALA A 22 -22.21 -13.45 -8.31
C ALA A 22 -20.82 -14.06 -8.06
N TYR A 23 -20.06 -14.26 -9.13
CA TYR A 23 -18.70 -14.76 -9.08
C TYR A 23 -17.77 -13.57 -8.85
N GLU A 24 -16.78 -13.79 -8.00
CA GLU A 24 -15.81 -12.77 -7.66
C GLU A 24 -14.91 -12.50 -8.87
N ARG A 25 -14.77 -11.22 -9.27
CA ARG A 25 -13.96 -10.81 -10.42
C ARG A 25 -12.55 -10.37 -10.05
N ARG A 26 -12.23 -10.38 -8.75
CA ARG A 26 -10.95 -9.97 -8.18
C ARG A 26 -10.36 -11.07 -7.33
N VAL A 27 -9.03 -11.11 -7.29
CA VAL A 27 -8.27 -11.95 -6.37
C VAL A 27 -7.65 -11.06 -5.32
N CYS A 28 -7.99 -11.31 -4.06
CA CYS A 28 -7.33 -10.69 -2.93
C CYS A 28 -6.01 -11.44 -2.63
N VAL A 29 -4.90 -10.74 -2.75
CA VAL A 29 -3.57 -11.24 -2.37
C VAL A 29 -3.18 -10.56 -1.04
N PRO A 30 -3.23 -11.27 0.10
CA PRO A 30 -2.85 -10.72 1.37
C PRO A 30 -1.34 -10.51 1.44
N PHE A 31 -0.93 -9.36 1.97
CA PHE A 31 0.47 -9.09 2.26
C PHE A 31 0.93 -9.75 3.56
N PRO A 32 2.25 -9.94 3.74
CA PRO A 32 2.81 -10.37 5.02
C PRO A 32 2.32 -9.53 6.19
N MET A 33 2.21 -10.14 7.38
CA MET A 33 1.66 -9.52 8.60
C MET A 33 2.38 -8.24 9.04
N GLU A 34 3.62 -8.05 8.60
CA GLU A 34 4.41 -6.84 8.88
C GLU A 34 4.01 -5.66 7.99
N CYS A 35 3.54 -5.91 6.76
CA CYS A 35 3.21 -4.88 5.77
C CYS A 35 2.14 -3.88 6.24
N PRO A 36 1.04 -4.29 6.90
CA PRO A 36 0.08 -3.34 7.46
C PRO A 36 0.71 -2.36 8.45
N SER A 37 1.66 -2.83 9.26
CA SER A 37 2.31 -2.02 10.29
C SER A 37 3.39 -1.10 9.74
N ILE A 38 4.04 -1.49 8.63
CA ILE A 38 5.14 -0.75 8.02
C ILE A 38 4.63 0.21 6.93
N PHE A 39 3.70 -0.24 6.09
CA PHE A 39 3.26 0.44 4.87
C PHE A 39 1.80 0.88 4.90
N GLY A 40 1.03 0.51 5.93
CA GLY A 40 -0.40 0.87 6.03
C GLY A 40 -1.28 0.14 5.02
N VAL A 41 -0.80 -0.96 4.44
CA VAL A 41 -1.52 -1.75 3.42
C VAL A 41 -1.47 -3.23 3.79
N SER A 42 -2.60 -3.94 3.65
CA SER A 42 -2.71 -5.34 4.09
C SER A 42 -3.01 -6.33 2.98
N TYR A 43 -3.53 -5.86 1.85
CA TYR A 43 -3.74 -6.69 0.68
C TYR A 43 -3.71 -5.84 -0.59
N ILE A 44 -3.61 -6.53 -1.72
CA ILE A 44 -3.90 -5.99 -3.04
C ILE A 44 -4.98 -6.85 -3.68
N GLU A 45 -6.02 -6.21 -4.23
CA GLU A 45 -6.97 -6.87 -5.11
C GLU A 45 -6.54 -6.68 -6.55
N LEU A 46 -6.49 -7.79 -7.27
CA LEU A 46 -6.10 -7.83 -8.67
C LEU A 46 -7.27 -8.35 -9.52
N PRO A 47 -7.58 -7.70 -10.64
CA PRO A 47 -8.58 -8.22 -11.57
C PRO A 47 -8.20 -9.58 -12.12
N ILE A 48 -9.11 -10.55 -12.05
CA ILE A 48 -8.86 -11.93 -12.53
C ILE A 48 -8.54 -11.92 -14.02
N ARG A 49 -9.22 -11.08 -14.82
CA ARG A 49 -8.92 -10.95 -16.25
C ARG A 49 -7.48 -10.53 -16.53
N LYS A 50 -6.90 -9.65 -15.70
CA LYS A 50 -5.49 -9.25 -15.83
C LYS A 50 -4.57 -10.40 -15.46
N ILE A 51 -4.88 -11.13 -14.39
CA ILE A 51 -4.11 -12.32 -13.98
C ILE A 51 -4.13 -13.38 -15.09
N LEU A 52 -5.30 -13.66 -15.67
CA LEU A 52 -5.44 -14.62 -16.77
C LEU A 52 -4.68 -14.17 -18.02
N THR A 53 -4.71 -12.87 -18.33
CA THR A 53 -3.94 -12.31 -19.47
C THR A 53 -2.45 -12.48 -19.25
N TRP A 54 -1.94 -12.10 -18.07
CA TRP A 54 -0.53 -12.27 -17.69
C TRP A 54 -0.12 -13.75 -17.70
N ALA A 55 -0.94 -14.63 -17.12
CA ALA A 55 -0.67 -16.08 -17.09
C ALA A 55 -0.66 -16.69 -18.51
N ALA A 56 -1.48 -16.19 -19.44
CA ALA A 56 -1.50 -16.64 -20.82
C ALA A 56 -0.27 -16.17 -21.63
N GLU A 57 0.40 -15.11 -21.19
CA GLU A 57 1.68 -14.65 -21.74
C GLU A 57 2.84 -15.50 -21.22
N GLU A 58 2.83 -15.84 -19.93
CA GLU A 58 3.87 -16.63 -19.26
C GLU A 58 3.78 -18.13 -19.64
N TYR A 59 2.58 -18.72 -19.60
CA TYR A 59 2.33 -20.13 -19.84
C TYR A 59 1.76 -20.40 -21.24
N LYS A 60 2.62 -20.30 -22.26
CA LYS A 60 2.24 -20.39 -23.68
C LYS A 60 1.47 -21.67 -24.04
N ASP A 61 1.81 -22.80 -23.42
CA ASP A 61 1.16 -24.09 -23.68
C ASP A 61 -0.31 -24.13 -23.23
N SER A 62 -0.69 -23.27 -22.28
CA SER A 62 -2.04 -23.14 -21.73
C SER A 62 -2.74 -21.85 -22.18
N ARG A 63 -2.13 -21.08 -23.09
CA ARG A 63 -2.61 -19.76 -23.50
C ARG A 63 -4.06 -19.78 -23.97
N GLU A 64 -4.40 -20.71 -24.88
CA GLU A 64 -5.74 -20.80 -25.46
C GLU A 64 -6.78 -21.11 -24.38
N LEU A 65 -6.50 -22.05 -23.49
CA LEU A 65 -7.37 -22.38 -22.36
C LEU A 65 -7.58 -21.18 -21.41
N LEU A 66 -6.51 -20.47 -21.06
CA LEU A 66 -6.57 -19.32 -20.16
C LEU A 66 -7.33 -18.14 -20.78
N MET A 67 -7.13 -17.90 -22.08
CA MET A 67 -7.88 -16.88 -22.82
C MET A 67 -9.36 -17.27 -22.96
N ASN A 68 -9.68 -18.54 -23.20
CA ASN A 68 -11.06 -19.01 -23.25
C ASN A 68 -11.77 -18.82 -21.89
N ILE A 69 -11.11 -19.15 -20.76
CA ILE A 69 -11.69 -18.89 -19.42
C ILE A 69 -11.94 -17.38 -19.23
N ARG A 70 -10.99 -16.53 -19.64
CA ARG A 70 -11.13 -15.07 -19.56
C ARG A 70 -12.29 -14.55 -20.40
N GLU A 71 -12.48 -15.08 -21.60
CA GLU A 71 -13.44 -14.58 -22.57
C GLU A 71 -14.85 -15.17 -22.39
N GLU A 72 -14.97 -16.42 -21.95
CA GLU A 72 -16.24 -17.10 -21.76
C GLU A 72 -16.78 -16.95 -20.34
N PHE A 73 -15.94 -17.11 -19.31
CA PHE A 73 -16.39 -17.09 -17.92
C PHE A 73 -16.37 -15.68 -17.31
N TYR A 74 -15.31 -14.92 -17.58
CA TYR A 74 -15.18 -13.51 -17.15
C TYR A 74 -15.55 -12.55 -18.27
N PHE A 75 -16.52 -12.90 -19.10
CA PHE A 75 -16.94 -12.08 -20.23
C PHE A 75 -17.47 -10.70 -19.79
N GLY A 76 -17.66 -9.81 -20.76
CA GLY A 76 -18.21 -8.48 -20.54
C GLY A 76 -17.18 -7.42 -20.18
N ASP A 77 -17.69 -6.24 -19.87
CA ASP A 77 -16.93 -5.06 -19.49
C ASP A 77 -17.39 -4.62 -18.11
N HIS A 78 -16.60 -4.95 -17.08
CA HIS A 78 -16.90 -4.58 -15.70
C HIS A 78 -15.82 -3.64 -15.14
N PRO A 79 -16.21 -2.63 -14.32
CA PRO A 79 -15.25 -1.74 -13.66
C PRO A 79 -14.16 -2.50 -12.88
N ASP A 80 -14.51 -3.66 -12.32
CA ASP A 80 -13.60 -4.50 -11.55
C ASP A 80 -12.50 -5.17 -12.37
N ASP A 81 -12.54 -5.07 -13.70
CA ASP A 81 -11.56 -5.67 -14.60
C ASP A 81 -10.32 -4.78 -14.85
N TYR A 82 -10.40 -3.49 -14.48
CA TYR A 82 -9.42 -2.48 -14.93
C TYR A 82 -8.40 -2.06 -13.88
N ASP A 83 -8.80 -1.94 -12.63
CA ASP A 83 -7.95 -1.33 -11.61
C ASP A 83 -7.58 -2.33 -10.52
N TYR A 84 -6.37 -2.19 -10.00
CA TYR A 84 -5.97 -2.84 -8.77
C TYR A 84 -6.37 -1.95 -7.59
N LEU A 85 -6.83 -2.55 -6.51
CA LEU A 85 -7.10 -1.84 -5.27
C LEU A 85 -6.05 -2.24 -4.24
N VAL A 86 -5.36 -1.25 -3.69
CA VAL A 86 -4.51 -1.44 -2.52
C VAL A 86 -5.25 -0.84 -1.34
N ASP A 87 -5.51 -1.65 -0.32
CA ASP A 87 -6.27 -1.21 0.83
C ASP A 87 -5.74 -1.87 2.12
N SER A 88 -6.17 -1.30 3.25
CA SER A 88 -6.00 -1.86 4.57
C SER A 88 -7.36 -2.10 5.20
N GLY A 89 -7.80 -3.36 5.15
CA GLY A 89 -8.92 -3.81 5.97
C GLY A 89 -8.64 -3.63 7.48
N PRO A 90 -9.57 -4.02 8.37
CA PRO A 90 -9.33 -3.97 9.81
C PRO A 90 -8.18 -4.92 10.18
N VAL A 91 -6.99 -4.38 10.43
CA VAL A 91 -5.77 -5.17 10.63
C VAL A 91 -5.19 -4.93 12.01
N HIS A 92 -4.71 -6.02 12.62
CA HIS A 92 -3.91 -5.94 13.84
C HIS A 92 -2.53 -5.38 13.51
N LEU A 93 -2.25 -4.17 14.01
CA LEU A 93 -0.93 -3.56 13.90
C LEU A 93 0.00 -4.15 14.96
N LEU A 94 1.15 -4.63 14.50
CA LEU A 94 2.19 -5.19 15.35
C LEU A 94 2.89 -4.06 16.12
N SER A 95 3.20 -4.32 17.37
CA SER A 95 4.09 -3.47 18.15
C SER A 95 5.51 -3.49 17.59
N ARG A 96 6.32 -2.47 17.93
CA ARG A 96 7.75 -2.44 17.55
C ARG A 96 8.54 -3.63 18.08
N GLU A 97 8.20 -4.11 19.27
CA GLU A 97 8.81 -5.32 19.82
C GLU A 97 8.52 -6.55 18.93
N GLU A 98 7.27 -6.72 18.51
CA GLU A 98 6.88 -7.83 17.62
C GLU A 98 7.50 -7.71 16.22
N LEU A 99 7.59 -6.49 15.69
CA LEU A 99 8.29 -6.22 14.43
C LEU A 99 9.78 -6.54 14.54
N ALA A 100 10.45 -6.15 15.63
CA ALA A 100 11.86 -6.47 15.86
C ALA A 100 12.11 -7.99 15.98
N ILE A 101 11.26 -8.71 16.71
CA ILE A 101 11.32 -10.18 16.79
C ILE A 101 11.21 -10.80 15.38
N ARG A 102 10.26 -10.33 14.57
CA ARG A 102 10.07 -10.82 13.20
C ARG A 102 11.24 -10.46 12.28
N ARG A 103 11.74 -9.22 12.31
CA ARG A 103 12.91 -8.79 11.53
C ARG A 103 14.14 -9.66 11.84
N LEU A 104 14.41 -9.92 13.12
CA LEU A 104 15.52 -10.79 13.53
C LEU A 104 15.31 -12.26 13.10
N ALA A 105 14.09 -12.77 13.14
CA ALA A 105 13.78 -14.10 12.62
C ALA A 105 14.01 -14.16 11.10
N LEU A 106 13.67 -13.09 10.37
CA LEU A 106 13.86 -12.97 8.93
C LEU A 106 15.34 -12.73 8.56
N GLU A 107 16.13 -12.09 9.41
CA GLU A 107 17.56 -11.85 9.12
C GLU A 107 18.37 -13.14 8.95
N LYS A 108 17.94 -14.23 9.60
CA LYS A 108 18.56 -15.55 9.45
C LYS A 108 18.54 -16.07 8.00
N ASP A 109 17.62 -15.59 7.17
CA ASP A 109 17.47 -15.96 5.75
C ASP A 109 17.72 -14.79 4.78
N ARG A 110 18.30 -13.68 5.25
CA ARG A 110 18.44 -12.42 4.48
C ARG A 110 19.26 -12.58 3.21
N GLY A 111 20.40 -13.29 3.28
CA GLY A 111 21.30 -13.47 2.13
C GLY A 111 20.63 -14.18 0.94
N ALA A 112 19.75 -15.16 1.19
CA ALA A 112 19.06 -15.90 0.13
C ALA A 112 17.88 -15.11 -0.50
N ARG A 113 17.39 -14.06 0.17
CA ARG A 113 16.32 -13.20 -0.35
C ARG A 113 16.85 -11.98 -1.07
N GLU A 114 17.94 -11.40 -0.59
CA GLU A 114 18.59 -10.25 -1.22
C GLU A 114 19.11 -10.59 -2.63
N MET A 115 19.62 -11.81 -2.84
CA MET A 115 19.97 -12.32 -4.16
C MET A 115 18.76 -12.44 -5.11
N ARG A 116 17.57 -12.75 -4.58
CA ARG A 116 16.32 -12.79 -5.37
C ARG A 116 15.83 -11.39 -5.71
N ARG A 117 15.88 -10.45 -4.75
CA ARG A 117 15.49 -9.03 -4.95
C ARG A 117 16.37 -8.33 -5.99
N LEU A 118 17.68 -8.57 -5.98
CA LEU A 118 18.61 -8.04 -6.97
C LEU A 118 18.34 -8.56 -8.40
N GLY A 119 17.70 -9.73 -8.52
CA GLY A 119 17.19 -10.23 -9.79
C GLY A 119 16.05 -9.38 -10.33
N PHE A 120 15.04 -9.10 -9.50
CA PHE A 120 13.87 -8.28 -9.85
C PHE A 120 14.21 -6.80 -10.06
N GLN A 121 15.12 -6.20 -9.27
CA GLN A 121 15.47 -4.79 -9.40
C GLN A 121 16.13 -4.43 -10.74
N ARG A 122 16.77 -5.39 -11.43
CA ARG A 122 17.31 -5.15 -12.77
C ARG A 122 16.24 -5.08 -13.85
N GLU A 123 15.03 -5.54 -13.58
CA GLU A 123 13.91 -5.54 -14.53
C GLU A 123 13.06 -4.26 -14.43
N ASP A 124 13.12 -3.53 -13.31
CA ASP A 124 12.22 -2.42 -12.98
C ASP A 124 12.80 -1.01 -13.32
N GLU A 125 14.05 -0.92 -13.77
CA GLU A 125 14.75 0.36 -14.06
C GLU A 125 14.24 1.12 -15.32
N LEU A 126 13.08 0.78 -15.88
CA LEU A 126 12.54 1.37 -17.13
C LEU A 126 11.25 2.19 -16.96
N GLY A 127 10.79 2.47 -15.73
CA GLY A 127 9.43 2.99 -15.48
C GLY A 127 9.23 4.44 -15.02
N GLU A 128 10.27 5.27 -14.85
CA GLU A 128 10.11 6.58 -14.18
C GLU A 128 10.17 7.79 -15.13
N HIS A 129 9.08 8.05 -15.88
CA HIS A 129 8.88 9.35 -16.53
C HIS A 129 7.40 9.73 -16.57
N GLN A 130 6.86 10.19 -15.43
CA GLN A 130 5.56 10.87 -15.36
C GLN A 130 5.39 11.80 -14.13
N CYS A 131 6.34 11.82 -13.18
CA CYS A 131 6.22 12.57 -11.90
C CYS A 131 6.89 13.98 -11.86
N GLU A 132 7.46 14.47 -12.97
CA GLU A 132 8.26 15.71 -12.94
C GLU A 132 7.42 17.00 -13.09
N GLU A 133 6.34 16.98 -13.88
CA GLU A 133 5.54 18.19 -14.14
C GLU A 133 4.71 18.62 -12.91
N ASP A 134 4.11 17.67 -12.21
CA ASP A 134 3.38 17.90 -10.95
C ASP A 134 4.30 18.43 -9.83
N ARG A 135 5.57 18.02 -9.86
CA ARG A 135 6.57 18.48 -8.90
C ARG A 135 6.96 19.94 -9.15
N GLY A 136 7.12 20.33 -10.41
CA GLY A 136 7.45 21.71 -10.80
C GLY A 136 6.39 22.73 -10.39
N ALA A 137 5.11 22.40 -10.57
CA ALA A 137 4.01 23.28 -10.14
C ALA A 137 3.92 23.43 -8.61
N ARG A 138 4.15 22.35 -7.85
CA ARG A 138 4.21 22.37 -6.38
C ARG A 138 5.42 23.14 -5.86
N GLU A 139 6.59 23.01 -6.50
CA GLU A 139 7.80 23.75 -6.14
C GLU A 139 7.66 25.26 -6.42
N ALA A 140 7.00 25.65 -7.52
CA ALA A 140 6.73 27.06 -7.83
C ALA A 140 5.81 27.72 -6.80
N ALA A 141 4.72 27.05 -6.39
CA ALA A 141 3.80 27.56 -5.36
C ALA A 141 4.46 27.69 -3.97
N ARG A 142 5.45 26.85 -3.67
CA ARG A 142 6.19 26.85 -2.39
C ARG A 142 7.40 27.78 -2.37
N HIS A 143 7.77 28.40 -3.49
CA HIS A 143 9.01 29.17 -3.61
C HIS A 143 9.15 30.27 -2.55
N SER A 144 8.05 30.90 -2.15
CA SER A 144 8.07 31.96 -1.12
C SER A 144 8.15 31.46 0.31
N PHE A 145 7.92 30.17 0.53
CA PHE A 145 8.01 29.50 1.83
C PHE A 145 9.11 28.43 1.85
N ARG A 146 10.04 28.50 0.89
CA ARG A 146 11.08 27.49 0.67
C ARG A 146 11.89 27.16 1.92
N LYS A 147 12.19 28.15 2.76
CA LYS A 147 12.91 27.93 4.03
C LYS A 147 12.09 27.10 5.03
N GLU A 148 10.82 27.45 5.23
CA GLU A 148 9.91 26.72 6.13
C GLU A 148 9.70 25.27 5.62
N ASP A 149 9.56 25.11 4.31
CA ASP A 149 9.41 23.82 3.63
C ASP A 149 10.70 22.96 3.72
N GLU A 150 11.88 23.56 3.58
CA GLU A 150 13.17 22.90 3.78
C GLU A 150 13.39 22.48 5.24
N GLU A 151 12.99 23.31 6.21
CA GLU A 151 13.04 23.00 7.64
C GLU A 151 12.14 21.81 7.99
N ILE A 152 10.89 21.79 7.48
CA ILE A 152 9.97 20.66 7.68
C ILE A 152 10.54 19.39 7.03
N ARG A 153 11.04 19.45 5.79
CA ARG A 153 11.65 18.28 5.14
C ARG A 153 12.86 17.76 5.89
N LYS A 154 13.71 18.65 6.40
CA LYS A 154 14.85 18.26 7.23
C LYS A 154 14.36 17.60 8.52
N GLY A 155 13.41 18.20 9.21
CA GLY A 155 12.80 17.62 10.42
C GLY A 155 12.22 16.23 10.17
N LYS A 156 11.54 16.01 9.04
CA LYS A 156 11.02 14.68 8.64
C LYS A 156 12.14 13.67 8.44
N ARG A 157 13.23 14.04 7.74
CA ARG A 157 14.40 13.16 7.57
C ARG A 157 15.06 12.82 8.91
N ASP A 158 15.19 13.81 9.79
CA ASP A 158 15.77 13.59 11.12
C ASP A 158 14.87 12.65 11.95
N CYS A 159 13.55 12.80 11.88
CA CYS A 159 12.61 11.87 12.52
C CYS A 159 12.68 10.47 11.91
N TRP A 160 12.82 10.31 10.59
CA TRP A 160 13.03 9.01 9.97
C TRP A 160 14.33 8.34 10.42
N ALA A 161 15.43 9.10 10.51
CA ALA A 161 16.69 8.56 11.00
C ALA A 161 16.61 8.13 12.46
N GLU A 162 15.90 8.89 13.30
CA GLU A 162 15.62 8.52 14.68
C GLU A 162 14.71 7.30 14.78
N ASP A 163 13.74 7.19 13.88
CA ASP A 163 12.84 6.06 13.81
C ASP A 163 13.57 4.74 13.53
N GLU A 164 14.42 4.74 12.51
CA GLU A 164 15.30 3.61 12.19
C GLU A 164 16.25 3.27 13.33
N MET A 165 16.74 4.28 14.06
CA MET A 165 17.58 4.05 15.23
C MET A 165 16.79 3.32 16.33
N ILE A 166 15.57 3.76 16.65
CA ILE A 166 14.74 3.10 17.68
C ILE A 166 14.43 1.65 17.26
N ASP A 167 14.16 1.42 15.98
CA ASP A 167 13.99 0.07 15.44
C ASP A 167 15.22 -0.84 15.72
N ARG A 168 16.44 -0.33 15.49
CA ARG A 168 17.68 -1.06 15.81
C ARG A 168 17.88 -1.27 17.31
N GLU A 169 17.47 -0.30 18.13
CA GLU A 169 17.53 -0.42 19.59
C GLU A 169 16.58 -1.52 20.09
N TRP A 170 15.38 -1.63 19.50
CA TRP A 170 14.46 -2.74 19.75
C TRP A 170 15.07 -4.07 19.35
N GLU A 171 15.67 -4.18 18.16
CA GLU A 171 16.36 -5.40 17.72
C GLU A 171 17.49 -5.80 18.68
N ARG A 172 18.31 -4.82 19.10
CA ARG A 172 19.37 -5.06 20.08
C ARG A 172 18.82 -5.53 21.42
N PHE A 173 17.74 -4.90 21.91
CA PHE A 173 17.07 -5.32 23.14
C PHE A 173 16.61 -6.78 23.07
N ILE A 174 16.01 -7.21 21.94
CA ILE A 174 15.58 -8.59 21.77
C ILE A 174 16.76 -9.58 21.87
N VAL A 175 17.90 -9.25 21.25
CA VAL A 175 19.11 -10.09 21.31
C VAL A 175 19.73 -10.11 22.71
N GLU A 176 19.83 -8.96 23.36
CA GLU A 176 20.46 -8.82 24.68
C GLU A 176 19.67 -9.52 25.78
N ARG A 177 18.33 -9.45 25.72
CA ARG A 177 17.43 -10.06 26.72
C ARG A 177 17.71 -11.54 26.96
N ASP A 178 18.08 -12.28 25.92
CA ASP A 178 18.37 -13.71 26.02
C ASP A 178 19.64 -14.01 26.84
N SER A 179 20.57 -13.05 26.90
CA SER A 179 21.82 -13.14 27.64
C SER A 179 21.72 -12.69 29.11
N TRP A 180 20.59 -12.11 29.51
CA TRP A 180 20.45 -11.53 30.85
C TRP A 180 20.25 -12.59 31.95
N PRO A 181 20.80 -12.36 33.16
CA PRO A 181 20.60 -13.24 34.30
C PRO A 181 19.12 -13.40 34.66
N PRO A 182 18.61 -14.62 34.90
CA PRO A 182 17.20 -14.87 35.16
C PRO A 182 16.67 -14.14 36.40
N GLU A 183 17.54 -13.85 37.38
CA GLU A 183 17.19 -13.16 38.62
C GLU A 183 16.89 -11.66 38.43
N ARG A 184 17.42 -11.04 37.37
CA ARG A 184 17.24 -9.61 37.06
C ARG A 184 16.53 -9.35 35.74
N ARG A 185 16.33 -10.38 34.93
CA ARG A 185 15.75 -10.29 33.58
C ARG A 185 14.45 -9.50 33.55
N SER A 186 13.49 -9.83 34.41
CA SER A 186 12.18 -9.16 34.43
C SER A 186 12.25 -7.67 34.78
N GLU A 187 13.19 -7.26 35.64
CA GLU A 187 13.39 -5.86 35.99
C GLU A 187 14.08 -5.10 34.86
N MET A 188 15.15 -5.68 34.30
CA MET A 188 15.87 -5.12 33.17
C MET A 188 14.99 -4.99 31.92
N GLU A 189 14.14 -5.99 31.66
CA GLU A 189 13.17 -5.94 30.57
C GLU A 189 12.16 -4.81 30.73
N ARG A 190 11.64 -4.63 31.94
CA ARG A 190 10.70 -3.54 32.21
C ARG A 190 11.37 -2.18 32.06
N ALA A 191 12.59 -2.04 32.55
CA ALA A 191 13.35 -0.80 32.44
C ALA A 191 13.67 -0.45 30.99
N GLU A 192 14.11 -1.43 30.20
CA GLU A 192 14.47 -1.20 28.79
C GLU A 192 13.23 -0.97 27.92
N ARG A 193 12.14 -1.73 28.11
CA ARG A 193 10.86 -1.44 27.44
C ARG A 193 10.35 -0.04 27.76
N ALA A 194 10.47 0.41 29.02
CA ALA A 194 10.08 1.76 29.40
C ALA A 194 10.96 2.83 28.76
N ARG A 195 12.28 2.59 28.65
CA ARG A 195 13.21 3.49 27.96
C ARG A 195 12.86 3.61 26.48
N LEU A 196 12.64 2.49 25.79
CA LEU A 196 12.30 2.45 24.38
C LEU A 196 10.92 3.09 24.11
N ALA A 197 9.93 2.81 24.95
CA ALA A 197 8.61 3.45 24.87
C ALA A 197 8.69 4.98 25.03
N ALA A 198 9.57 5.48 25.92
CA ALA A 198 9.78 6.92 26.07
C ALA A 198 10.44 7.55 24.83
N LEU A 199 11.34 6.83 24.14
CA LEU A 199 11.90 7.29 22.86
C LEU A 199 10.82 7.33 21.78
N ASP A 200 9.97 6.31 21.71
CA ASP A 200 8.84 6.25 20.78
C ASP A 200 7.86 7.42 21.02
N GLU A 201 7.52 7.71 22.27
CA GLU A 201 6.63 8.84 22.62
C GLU A 201 7.25 10.20 22.23
N GLN A 202 8.56 10.37 22.46
CA GLN A 202 9.27 11.58 22.03
C GLN A 202 9.26 11.75 20.51
N LEU A 203 9.49 10.66 19.77
CA LEU A 203 9.45 10.66 18.32
C LEU A 203 8.03 10.98 17.79
N GLN A 204 7.00 10.36 18.37
CA GLN A 204 5.59 10.67 18.03
C GLN A 204 5.24 12.13 18.29
N SER A 205 5.68 12.69 19.42
CA SER A 205 5.50 14.12 19.71
C SER A 205 6.15 15.02 18.65
N ARG A 206 7.34 14.65 18.16
CA ARG A 206 8.03 15.39 17.09
C ARG A 206 7.31 15.28 15.75
N TYR A 207 6.83 14.08 15.38
CA TYR A 207 6.00 13.92 14.19
C TYR A 207 4.74 14.78 14.26
N GLY A 208 4.06 14.82 15.41
CA GLY A 208 2.91 15.70 15.64
C GLY A 208 3.25 17.16 15.37
N LYS A 209 4.34 17.67 15.97
CA LYS A 209 4.80 19.06 15.74
C LYS A 209 5.14 19.34 14.27
N LEU A 210 5.78 18.40 13.57
CA LEU A 210 6.09 18.56 12.15
C LEU A 210 4.84 18.54 11.27
N SER A 211 3.86 17.71 11.61
CA SER A 211 2.56 17.67 10.95
C SER A 211 1.81 19.00 11.12
N ASP A 212 1.81 19.56 12.34
CA ASP A 212 1.21 20.87 12.61
C ASP A 212 1.87 21.99 11.81
N LEU A 213 3.21 21.97 11.72
CA LEU A 213 3.97 22.93 10.91
C LEU A 213 3.67 22.78 9.41
N GLU A 214 3.55 21.55 8.91
CA GLU A 214 3.19 21.28 7.53
C GLU A 214 1.77 21.74 7.21
N PHE A 215 0.82 21.47 8.10
CA PHE A 215 -0.56 21.94 7.96
C PHE A 215 -0.61 23.47 7.93
N ALA A 216 0.07 24.14 8.86
CA ALA A 216 0.15 25.59 8.91
C ALA A 216 0.80 26.18 7.63
N LEU A 217 1.84 25.52 7.11
CA LEU A 217 2.47 25.91 5.84
C LEU A 217 1.48 25.76 4.66
N MET A 218 0.74 24.66 4.60
CA MET A 218 -0.26 24.45 3.56
C MET A 218 -1.39 25.49 3.61
N GLU A 219 -1.85 25.88 4.80
CA GLU A 219 -2.80 26.99 4.94
C GLU A 219 -2.24 28.31 4.40
N LYS A 220 -0.98 28.64 4.72
CA LYS A 220 -0.31 29.86 4.21
C LYS A 220 -0.23 29.87 2.69
N ILE A 221 0.15 28.74 2.09
CA ILE A 221 0.24 28.58 0.63
C ILE A 221 -1.14 28.78 0.00
N THR A 222 -2.18 28.16 0.57
CA THR A 222 -3.55 28.24 0.05
C THR A 222 -4.09 29.67 0.10
N ARG A 223 -3.98 30.33 1.26
CA ARG A 223 -4.43 31.73 1.42
C ARG A 223 -3.73 32.69 0.46
N ARG A 224 -2.45 32.44 0.19
CA ARG A 224 -1.70 33.24 -0.78
C ARG A 224 -2.17 33.01 -2.20
N GLY A 225 -2.37 31.76 -2.61
CA GLY A 225 -2.92 31.43 -3.92
C GLY A 225 -4.29 32.08 -4.16
N GLU A 226 -5.16 32.07 -3.15
CA GLU A 226 -6.46 32.77 -3.20
C GLU A 226 -6.33 34.28 -3.33
N ALA A 227 -5.36 34.90 -2.64
CA ALA A 227 -5.12 36.33 -2.72
C ALA A 227 -4.58 36.74 -4.10
N GLU A 228 -3.66 35.96 -4.67
CA GLU A 228 -3.11 36.19 -6.02
C GLU A 228 -4.19 36.00 -7.10
N ALA A 229 -5.06 35.00 -6.96
CA ALA A 229 -6.20 34.79 -7.87
C ALA A 229 -7.22 35.94 -7.82
N LYS A 230 -7.54 36.46 -6.62
CA LYS A 230 -8.42 37.63 -6.44
C LYS A 230 -7.82 38.88 -7.08
N PHE A 231 -6.52 39.12 -6.93
CA PHE A 231 -5.82 40.24 -7.57
C PHE A 231 -5.82 40.12 -9.10
N ALA A 232 -5.57 38.94 -9.65
CA ALA A 232 -5.58 38.71 -11.10
C ALA A 232 -6.98 38.93 -11.73
N SER A 233 -8.04 38.48 -11.05
CA SER A 233 -9.43 38.70 -11.49
C SER A 233 -9.85 40.18 -11.45
N SER A 234 -9.30 40.94 -10.51
CA SER A 234 -9.58 42.38 -10.34
C SER A 234 -8.77 43.27 -11.30
N ALA A 235 -7.64 42.76 -11.82
CA ALA A 235 -6.80 43.44 -12.81
C ALA A 235 -7.26 43.19 -14.26
N SER A 236 -8.14 42.21 -14.47
CA SER A 236 -8.68 41.82 -15.79
C SER A 236 -10.12 42.34 -16.03
N SER A 237 -10.68 43.09 -15.07
CA SER A 237 -11.99 43.76 -15.13
C SER A 237 -11.81 45.27 -15.25
#